data_AF-A0A9C7CN64-F1
#
_entry.id   AF-A0A9C7CN64-F1
#
_cell.length_a   1.000
_cell.length_b   1.000
_cell.length_c   1.000
_cell.angle_alpha   90.00
_cell.angle_beta   90.00
_cell.angle_gamma   90.00
#
_symmetry.space_group_name_H-M   'P 1'
#
loop_
_entity.id
_entity.type
_entity.pdbx_description
1 polymer ?
#
loop_
_entity_poly.entity_id
_entity_poly.type
_entity_poly.pdbx_seq_one_letter_code
_entity_poly.pdbx_strand_id
1 'polypeptide(L)' 'MATKKSESSKSGLEIQIDPDLRYEQAVKELEKLISDMESGKFSLEETLLAYQRGAALLKHCQGMLAQVEQQVRVFEA' A
#
# COMPACT_ATOMS: atom_id res chain seq x y z
N MET A 1 -16.54 -13.31 31.90
CA MET A 1 -17.25 -13.97 30.79
C MET A 1 -16.44 -13.78 29.53
N ALA A 2 -16.13 -14.88 28.85
CA ALA A 2 -15.27 -14.94 27.67
C ALA A 2 -16.13 -15.21 26.43
N THR A 3 -15.82 -14.54 25.33
CA THR A 3 -16.14 -14.91 23.93
C THR A 3 -15.23 -14.04 23.03
N LYS A 4 -14.00 -14.40 22.67
CA LYS A 4 -13.55 -15.35 21.63
C LYS A 4 -14.51 -15.55 20.44
N LYS A 5 -14.14 -14.96 19.30
CA LYS A 5 -14.39 -15.40 17.91
C LYS A 5 -13.27 -14.71 17.10
N SER A 6 -12.19 -15.32 16.60
CA SER A 6 -12.00 -16.59 15.87
C SER A 6 -12.86 -16.69 14.61
N GLU A 7 -12.42 -16.00 13.55
CA GLU A 7 -12.67 -16.31 12.13
C GLU A 7 -11.28 -16.14 11.46
N SER A 8 -10.45 -17.17 11.35
CA SER A 8 -10.45 -18.28 10.39
C SER A 8 -10.28 -17.84 8.93
N SER A 9 -9.14 -18.23 8.35
CA SER A 9 -8.87 -18.46 6.92
C SER A 9 -9.28 -17.41 5.91
N LYS A 10 -8.29 -16.69 5.37
CA LYS A 10 -8.32 -16.29 3.96
C LYS A 10 -6.94 -16.49 3.34
N SER A 11 -6.75 -17.66 2.75
CA SER A 11 -5.89 -17.83 1.59
C SER A 11 -6.45 -16.92 0.49
N GLY A 12 -5.70 -15.90 0.11
CA GLY A 12 -6.07 -14.98 -0.95
C GLY A 12 -5.02 -13.89 -1.07
N LEU A 13 -4.23 -13.94 -2.15
CA LEU A 13 -3.29 -12.90 -2.54
C LEU A 13 -4.07 -11.63 -2.97
N GLU A 14 -4.78 -10.98 -2.04
CA GLU A 14 -5.48 -9.72 -2.27
C GLU A 14 -4.60 -8.56 -1.78
N ILE A 15 -4.10 -7.75 -2.72
CA ILE A 15 -3.39 -6.51 -2.40
C ILE A 15 -4.44 -5.49 -1.95
N GLN A 16 -4.52 -5.25 -0.65
CA GLN A 16 -5.42 -4.26 -0.07
C GLN A 16 -4.63 -3.01 0.31
N ILE A 17 -4.97 -1.87 -0.32
CA ILE A 17 -4.53 -0.54 0.06
C ILE A 17 -5.71 0.13 0.75
N ASP A 18 -5.47 0.70 1.93
CA ASP A 18 -6.48 1.49 2.62
C ASP A 18 -6.75 2.78 1.81
N PRO A 19 -8.00 3.05 1.37
CA PRO A 19 -8.31 4.23 0.58
C PRO A 19 -8.10 5.55 1.34
N ASP A 20 -8.16 5.52 2.68
CA ASP A 20 -7.93 6.69 3.55
C ASP A 20 -6.46 6.84 3.94
N LEU A 21 -5.57 6.00 3.40
CA LEU A 21 -4.14 6.06 3.65
C LEU A 21 -3.57 7.40 3.16
N ARG A 22 -2.97 8.14 4.09
CA ARG A 22 -2.34 9.43 3.75
C ARG A 22 -1.07 9.22 2.96
N TYR A 23 -0.71 10.21 2.13
CA TYR A 23 0.49 10.18 1.28
C TYR A 23 1.75 9.78 2.05
N GLU A 24 2.04 10.45 3.17
CA GLU A 24 3.21 10.16 4.02
C GLU A 24 3.22 8.71 4.54
N GLN A 25 2.05 8.16 4.83
CA GLN A 25 1.92 6.78 5.33
C GLN A 25 2.14 5.78 4.19
N ALA A 26 1.59 6.06 3.00
CA ALA A 26 1.77 5.23 1.82
C ALA A 26 3.24 5.19 1.37
N VAL A 27 3.95 6.32 1.41
CA VAL A 27 5.39 6.40 1.12
C VAL A 27 6.19 5.59 2.16
N LYS A 28 5.91 5.78 3.45
CA LYS A 28 6.60 5.04 4.52
C LYS A 28 6.39 3.53 4.41
N GLU A 29 5.19 3.11 4.01
CA GLU A 29 4.90 1.70 3.78
C GLU A 29 5.67 1.15 2.57
N LEU A 30 5.77 1.92 1.49
CA LEU A 30 6.55 1.58 0.31
C LEU A 30 8.05 1.45 0.63
N GLU A 31 8.62 2.38 1.40
CA GLU A 31 10.01 2.33 1.85
C GLU A 31 10.30 1.09 2.68
N LYS A 32 9.40 0.76 3.62
CA LYS A 32 9.51 -0.44 4.44
C LYS A 32 9.48 -1.70 3.58
N LEU A 33 8.56 -1.75 2.62
CA LEU A 33 8.41 -2.88 1.70
C LEU A 33 9.67 -3.11 0.87
N ILE A 34 10.25 -2.03 0.33
CA ILE A 34 11.52 -2.08 -0.41
C ILE A 34 12.64 -2.57 0.50
N SER A 35 12.76 -2.03 1.71
CA SER A 35 13.78 -2.46 2.67
C SER A 35 13.65 -3.95 3.03
N ASP A 36 12.43 -4.45 3.18
CA ASP A 36 12.17 -5.86 3.43
C ASP A 36 12.55 -6.73 2.21
N MET A 37 12.28 -6.28 0.99
CA MET A 37 12.71 -6.96 -0.25
C MET A 37 14.24 -7.00 -0.40
N GLU A 38 14.91 -5.89 -0.11
CA GLU A 38 16.38 -5.77 -0.17
C GLU A 38 17.09 -6.61 0.91
N SER A 39 16.39 -6.90 2.02
CA SER A 39 16.92 -7.76 3.09
C SER A 39 17.13 -9.22 2.65
N GLY A 40 16.59 -9.62 1.49
CA GLY A 40 16.74 -10.97 0.93
C GLY A 40 15.95 -12.04 1.69
N LYS A 41 15.02 -11.64 2.56
CA LYS A 41 14.22 -12.55 3.40
C LYS A 41 12.97 -13.08 2.70
N PHE A 42 12.61 -12.52 1.54
CA PHE A 42 11.41 -12.92 0.79
C PHE A 42 11.70 -14.08 -0.14
N SER A 43 10.82 -15.07 -0.14
CA SER A 43 10.72 -16.07 -1.20
C SER A 43 10.32 -15.42 -2.53
N LEU A 44 10.39 -16.19 -3.62
CA LEU A 44 10.00 -15.73 -4.95
C LEU A 44 8.53 -15.26 -5.00
N GLU A 45 7.63 -16.01 -4.36
CA GLU A 45 6.20 -15.66 -4.29
C GLU A 45 5.95 -14.41 -3.44
N GLU A 46 6.65 -14.27 -2.32
CA GLU A 46 6.58 -13.08 -1.47
C GLU A 46 7.14 -11.84 -2.17
N THR A 47 8.19 -12.00 -2.95
CA THR A 47 8.78 -10.92 -3.76
C THR A 47 7.80 -10.43 -4.82
N LEU A 48 7.09 -11.36 -5.49
CA LEU A 48 6.06 -11.00 -6.46
C LEU A 48 4.90 -10.23 -5.80
N LEU A 49 4.46 -10.69 -4.63
CA LEU A 49 3.42 -10.03 -3.84
C LEU A 49 3.85 -8.64 -3.37
N ALA A 50 5.06 -8.52 -2.85
CA ALA A 50 5.63 -7.26 -2.42
C ALA A 50 5.72 -6.28 -3.59
N TYR A 51 6.16 -6.73 -4.76
CA TYR A 51 6.18 -5.91 -5.96
C TYR A 51 4.78 -5.41 -6.33
N GLN A 52 3.77 -6.28 -6.36
CA GLN A 52 2.40 -5.87 -6.69
C GLN A 52 1.82 -4.90 -5.66
N ARG A 53 2.11 -5.10 -4.37
CA ARG A 53 1.73 -4.14 -3.31
C ARG A 53 2.43 -2.80 -3.48
N GLY A 54 3.72 -2.79 -3.79
CA GLY A 54 4.48 -1.58 -4.06
C GLY A 54 3.92 -0.81 -5.26
N ALA A 55 3.55 -1.50 -6.34
CA ALA A 55 2.91 -0.89 -7.50
C ALA A 55 1.54 -0.26 -7.15
N ALA A 56 0.75 -0.91 -6.29
CA ALA A 56 -0.53 -0.39 -5.83
C ALA A 56 -0.35 0.87 -4.95
N LEU A 57 0.59 0.85 -3.99
CA LEU A 57 0.96 2.01 -3.19
C LEU A 57 1.42 3.19 -4.05
N LEU A 58 2.26 2.92 -5.05
CA LEU A 58 2.75 3.95 -5.97
C LEU A 58 1.60 4.60 -6.75
N LYS A 59 0.66 3.78 -7.26
CA LYS A 59 -0.52 4.27 -7.96
C LYS A 59 -1.42 5.12 -7.05
N HIS A 60 -1.58 4.73 -5.79
CA HIS A 60 -2.30 5.52 -4.80
C HIS A 60 -1.66 6.89 -4.58
N CYS A 61 -0.35 6.93 -4.33
CA CYS A 61 0.41 8.17 -4.18
C CYS A 61 0.28 9.09 -5.40
N GLN A 62 0.41 8.54 -6.61
CA GLN A 62 0.25 9.30 -7.86
C GLN A 62 -1.17 9.88 -7.99
N GLY A 63 -2.20 9.11 -7.61
CA GLY A 63 -3.58 9.58 -7.60
C GLY A 63 -3.80 10.76 -6.64
N MET A 64 -3.23 10.68 -5.44
CA MET A 64 -3.28 11.77 -4.45
C MET A 64 -2.60 13.04 -4.98
N LEU A 65 -1.39 12.91 -5.55
CA LEU A 65 -0.67 14.05 -6.13
C LEU A 65 -1.44 14.68 -7.29
N ALA A 66 -1.99 13.87 -8.20
CA ALA A 66 -2.80 14.36 -9.31
C ALA A 66 -4.03 15.14 -8.81
N GLN A 67 -4.66 14.70 -7.72
CA GLN A 67 -5.79 15.40 -7.11
C GLN A 67 -5.38 16.75 -6.51
N VAL A 68 -4.21 16.82 -5.87
CA VAL A 68 -3.66 18.07 -5.33
C VAL A 68 -3.28 19.02 -6.46
N GLU A 69 -2.56 18.54 -7.48
CA GLU A 69 -2.21 19.34 -8.66
C GLU A 69 -3.44 19.92 -9.35
N GLN A 70 -4.51 19.14 -9.46
CA GLN A 70 -5.75 19.61 -10.08
C GLN A 70 -6.39 20.73 -9.25
N GLN A 71 -6.36 20.65 -7.93
CA GLN A 71 -6.85 21.72 -7.06
C GLN A 71 -6.01 22.99 -7.23
N VAL A 72 -4.69 22.87 -7.24
CA VAL A 72 -3.78 24.00 -7.45
C VAL A 72 -4.05 24.67 -8.80
N ARG A 73 -4.20 23.90 -9.89
CA ARG A 73 -4.52 24.44 -11.22
C ARG A 73 -5.81 25.26 -11.26
N VAL A 74 -6.83 24.88 -10.48
CA VAL A 74 -8.09 25.63 -10.39
C VAL A 74 -7.90 26.97 -9.66
N PHE A 75 -6.96 27.07 -8.72
CA PHE A 75 -6.66 28.31 -8.01
C PHE A 75 -5.74 29.27 -8.80
N GLU A 76 -4.97 28.75 -9.75
CA GLU A 76 -4.08 29.55 -10.61
C GLU A 76 -4.76 30.07 -11.90
N ALA A 77 -6.01 29.65 -12.16
CA ALA A 77 -6.82 30.05 -13.32
C ALA A 77 -7.76 31.22 -13.01
#